data_AF-A0A2A2EZ32-F1
#
_entry.id   AF-A0A2A2EZ32-F1
#
_cell.length_a   1.000
_cell.length_b   1.000
_cell.length_c   1.000
_cell.angle_alpha   90.00
_cell.angle_beta   90.00
_cell.angle_gamma   90.00
#
_symmetry.space_group_name_H-M   'P 1'
#
loop_
_entity.id
_entity.type
_entity.pdbx_description
1 polymer ?
#
loop_
_entity_poly.entity_id
_entity_poly.type
_entity_poly.pdbx_seq_one_letter_code
_entity_poly.pdbx_strand_id
1 'polypeptide(L)'
;MTEASGIREERRDTAALLGGDDPWDIVIIGGGITGAGILREAAREGYRALLVEQRDFAWGTSSRSSKMVHGGLRYLASGDYRLTRDAVQERERMMNEAPGLVDNLYYIMPHFNRQFPGPGLFGLLLRVYDFLAQRRTRRFFPGESVLRWVPGLRREGLRGGTRFSDAVTDDARLVLRILQEATNAGGRAVNYVRAETVTPPSDGGEGSVTVHDELADRGYELRARHIVHATGAWTDRLRSQLGGDQRIRPLRGSHLVFPFWKLPVSVSLSLIHPRDHRPMFVYPWEGVTVVGTTDLDHDQDLQKEAVLSRAEMEYLLEAVHDAFPDAHLGETDLISTWSGVRPVVSDSGGRKKKPSKEKREHVIWNDQGVISVAGGKLTTFRLIALEVLDHVRTDNGIRRELDEQVFSPASAMARPNALTAWQWQRLCGHYGSRVEEVLEAGPLMPIGHTDTLLAELVWSCRNERIGHLDDLLLRRTRLGLLLPEGGAPWLEVLREYCQTPLGWDDARWQQECTRYRELWRASYHLPPESGA
;
A
#
# COMPACT_ATOMS: atom_id res chain seq x y z
N MET A 1 -33.09 -5.46 -16.65
CA MET A 1 -32.17 -6.50 -17.19
C MET A 1 -31.25 -6.00 -18.31
N THR A 2 -31.28 -4.69 -18.65
CA THR A 2 -30.58 -4.09 -19.79
C THR A 2 -29.44 -3.13 -19.41
N GLU A 3 -29.38 -2.62 -18.18
CA GLU A 3 -28.24 -1.80 -17.71
C GLU A 3 -27.04 -2.65 -17.24
N ALA A 4 -27.30 -3.85 -16.70
CA ALA A 4 -26.25 -4.77 -16.26
C ALA A 4 -25.45 -5.40 -17.43
N SER A 5 -25.99 -5.38 -18.66
CA SER A 5 -25.27 -5.84 -19.86
C SER A 5 -24.31 -4.78 -20.42
N GLY A 6 -24.65 -3.49 -20.32
CA GLY A 6 -23.77 -2.40 -20.77
C GLY A 6 -22.50 -2.25 -19.90
N ILE A 7 -22.65 -2.39 -18.58
CA ILE A 7 -21.51 -2.37 -17.64
C ILE A 7 -20.60 -3.60 -17.83
N ARG A 8 -21.11 -4.71 -18.39
CA ARG A 8 -20.32 -5.92 -18.70
C ARG A 8 -19.38 -5.73 -19.90
N GLU A 9 -19.75 -4.91 -20.89
CA GLU A 9 -18.95 -4.65 -22.10
C GLU A 9 -17.86 -3.60 -21.87
N GLU A 10 -18.16 -2.49 -21.17
CA GLU A 10 -17.18 -1.42 -20.89
C GLU A 10 -15.98 -1.87 -20.03
N ARG A 11 -16.14 -2.92 -19.20
CA ARG A 11 -15.03 -3.45 -18.40
C ARG A 11 -14.01 -4.25 -19.22
N ARG A 12 -14.44 -4.87 -20.32
CA ARG A 12 -13.61 -5.75 -21.16
C ARG A 12 -13.05 -5.06 -22.39
N ASP A 13 -13.60 -3.90 -22.76
CA ASP A 13 -13.06 -3.15 -23.89
C ASP A 13 -11.92 -2.24 -23.44
N THR A 14 -10.75 -2.85 -23.24
CA THR A 14 -9.48 -2.14 -23.02
C THR A 14 -9.25 -1.09 -24.10
N ALA A 15 -9.63 -1.34 -25.35
CA ALA A 15 -9.45 -0.38 -26.44
C ALA A 15 -10.27 0.90 -26.21
N ALA A 16 -11.55 0.78 -25.81
CA ALA A 16 -12.38 1.94 -25.49
C ALA A 16 -11.79 2.81 -24.34
N LEU A 17 -11.14 2.17 -23.38
CA LEU A 17 -10.56 2.83 -22.21
C LEU A 17 -9.23 3.51 -22.53
N LEU A 18 -8.38 2.84 -23.31
CA LEU A 18 -7.12 3.38 -23.82
C LEU A 18 -7.32 4.57 -24.77
N GLY A 19 -8.56 4.78 -25.23
CA GLY A 19 -8.97 5.94 -26.01
C GLY A 19 -8.89 5.71 -27.52
N GLY A 20 -9.48 6.65 -28.28
CA GLY A 20 -9.40 6.68 -29.74
C GLY A 20 -8.15 7.39 -30.24
N ASP A 21 -8.20 7.89 -31.47
CA ASP A 21 -7.01 8.45 -32.15
C ASP A 21 -6.42 9.70 -31.45
N ASP A 22 -7.19 10.45 -30.66
CA ASP A 22 -6.67 11.67 -30.03
C ASP A 22 -5.60 11.38 -28.97
N PRO A 23 -4.50 12.17 -28.93
CA PRO A 23 -3.43 12.01 -27.95
C PRO A 23 -3.91 12.28 -26.51
N TRP A 24 -3.33 11.58 -25.55
CA TRP A 24 -3.45 11.87 -24.14
C TRP A 24 -2.62 13.12 -23.79
N ASP A 25 -3.07 13.93 -22.83
CA ASP A 25 -2.18 14.97 -22.32
C ASP A 25 -1.07 14.35 -21.47
N ILE A 26 -1.40 13.31 -20.70
CA ILE A 26 -0.43 12.60 -19.87
C ILE A 26 -0.74 11.10 -19.80
N VAL A 27 0.29 10.28 -20.04
CA VAL A 27 0.28 8.84 -19.78
C VAL A 27 1.20 8.53 -18.60
N ILE A 28 0.65 7.89 -17.57
CA ILE A 28 1.35 7.45 -16.37
C ILE A 28 1.55 5.93 -16.43
N ILE A 29 2.79 5.48 -16.28
CA ILE A 29 3.14 4.06 -16.26
C ILE A 29 3.41 3.63 -14.81
N GLY A 30 2.58 2.72 -14.30
CA GLY A 30 2.67 2.16 -12.95
C GLY A 30 1.50 2.55 -12.04
N GLY A 31 0.71 1.57 -11.63
CA GLY A 31 -0.48 1.68 -10.77
C GLY A 31 -0.22 1.46 -9.28
N GLY A 32 0.96 1.82 -8.81
CA GLY A 32 1.26 1.96 -7.38
C GLY A 32 0.77 3.29 -6.81
N ILE A 33 1.05 3.56 -5.53
CA ILE A 33 0.64 4.80 -4.85
C ILE A 33 1.14 6.07 -5.57
N THR A 34 2.35 6.03 -6.11
CA THR A 34 2.96 7.18 -6.80
C THR A 34 2.20 7.50 -8.08
N GLY A 35 1.96 6.51 -8.95
CA GLY A 35 1.22 6.72 -10.18
C GLY A 35 -0.26 7.04 -9.95
N ALA A 36 -0.90 6.40 -8.98
CA ALA A 36 -2.27 6.74 -8.58
C ALA A 36 -2.37 8.20 -8.10
N GLY A 37 -1.40 8.66 -7.31
CA GLY A 37 -1.28 10.06 -6.90
C GLY A 37 -1.14 11.01 -8.09
N ILE A 38 -0.24 10.71 -9.02
CA ILE A 38 -0.03 11.52 -10.23
C ILE A 38 -1.32 11.58 -11.06
N LEU A 39 -1.98 10.44 -11.28
CA LEU A 39 -3.25 10.38 -12.03
C LEU A 39 -4.31 11.23 -11.36
N ARG A 40 -4.46 11.16 -10.03
CA ARG A 40 -5.45 11.94 -9.29
C ARG A 40 -5.23 13.43 -9.44
N GLU A 41 -4.00 13.89 -9.22
CA GLU A 41 -3.68 15.31 -9.30
C GLU A 41 -3.77 15.82 -10.75
N ALA A 42 -3.35 15.02 -11.74
CA ALA A 42 -3.48 15.35 -13.15
C ALA A 42 -4.94 15.50 -13.58
N ALA A 43 -5.79 14.51 -13.23
CA ALA A 43 -7.21 14.56 -13.54
C ALA A 43 -7.90 15.77 -12.87
N ARG A 44 -7.53 16.08 -11.62
CA ARG A 44 -8.03 17.28 -10.91
C ARG A 44 -7.65 18.57 -11.63
N GLU A 45 -6.44 18.65 -12.17
CA GLU A 45 -5.97 19.77 -12.98
C GLU A 45 -6.60 19.80 -14.40
N GLY A 46 -7.50 18.86 -14.73
CA GLY A 46 -8.23 18.83 -15.99
C GLY A 46 -7.47 18.18 -17.15
N TYR A 47 -6.31 17.57 -16.88
CA TYR A 47 -5.58 16.82 -17.89
C TYR A 47 -6.39 15.61 -18.35
N ARG A 48 -6.40 15.35 -19.67
CA ARG A 48 -6.81 14.06 -20.19
C ARG A 48 -5.71 13.03 -19.85
N ALA A 49 -5.88 12.37 -18.71
CA ALA A 49 -4.87 11.53 -18.09
C ALA A 49 -5.23 10.03 -18.13
N LEU A 50 -4.26 9.20 -18.52
CA LEU A 50 -4.36 7.74 -18.54
C LEU A 50 -3.25 7.11 -17.71
N LEU A 51 -3.61 6.16 -16.84
CA LEU A 51 -2.68 5.30 -16.13
C LEU A 51 -2.77 3.87 -16.65
N VAL A 52 -1.62 3.26 -16.92
CA VAL A 52 -1.50 1.83 -17.24
C VAL A 52 -0.64 1.09 -16.21
N GLU A 53 -1.07 -0.11 -15.82
CA GLU A 53 -0.38 -0.97 -14.86
C GLU A 53 -0.24 -2.38 -15.43
N GLN A 54 0.97 -2.95 -15.38
CA GLN A 54 1.28 -4.25 -15.97
C GLN A 54 0.64 -5.44 -15.24
N ARG A 55 0.29 -5.29 -13.95
CA ARG A 55 -0.38 -6.29 -13.12
C ARG A 55 -1.69 -5.70 -12.61
N ASP A 56 -2.15 -6.10 -11.43
CA ASP A 56 -3.23 -5.41 -10.76
C ASP A 56 -2.76 -4.10 -10.09
N PHE A 57 -3.68 -3.18 -9.85
CA PHE A 57 -3.38 -1.97 -9.08
C PHE A 57 -2.85 -2.33 -7.69
N ALA A 58 -1.86 -1.56 -7.24
CA ALA A 58 -1.10 -1.83 -6.02
C ALA A 58 -0.41 -3.20 -5.96
N TRP A 59 -0.31 -3.97 -7.06
CA TRP A 59 0.39 -5.25 -7.07
C TRP A 59 1.87 -5.12 -6.72
N GLY A 60 2.51 -3.95 -6.89
CA GLY A 60 3.89 -3.71 -6.46
C GLY A 60 4.03 -3.45 -4.94
N THR A 61 5.03 -2.66 -4.55
CA THR A 61 5.35 -2.34 -3.14
C THR A 61 4.15 -1.78 -2.35
N SER A 62 3.21 -1.10 -3.02
CA SER A 62 2.08 -0.38 -2.41
C SER A 62 0.97 -1.27 -1.80
N SER A 63 1.11 -2.58 -1.81
CA SER A 63 0.24 -3.51 -1.05
C SER A 63 0.98 -4.31 0.03
N ARG A 64 2.30 -4.10 0.16
CA ARG A 64 3.23 -4.89 0.98
C ARG A 64 4.09 -4.01 1.89
N SER A 65 3.57 -2.85 2.26
CA SER A 65 4.21 -1.99 3.26
C SER A 65 3.92 -2.50 4.68
N SER A 66 4.44 -1.78 5.69
CA SER A 66 4.01 -1.97 7.09
C SER A 66 2.60 -1.41 7.35
N LYS A 67 1.84 -1.01 6.34
CA LYS A 67 0.47 -0.47 6.47
C LYS A 67 0.40 0.78 7.37
N MET A 68 1.49 1.53 7.45
CA MET A 68 1.63 2.67 8.35
C MET A 68 1.84 3.96 7.57
N VAL A 69 1.12 5.00 7.98
CA VAL A 69 1.27 6.37 7.49
C VAL A 69 2.08 7.14 8.53
N HIS A 70 3.40 6.95 8.46
CA HIS A 70 4.33 7.55 9.42
C HIS A 70 4.64 9.01 9.08
N GLY A 71 4.68 9.86 10.09
CA GLY A 71 5.23 11.22 9.98
C GLY A 71 6.75 11.29 10.04
N GLY A 72 7.45 10.16 10.16
CA GLY A 72 8.89 10.12 9.91
C GLY A 72 9.79 10.48 11.11
N LEU A 73 9.41 10.09 12.33
CA LEU A 73 10.17 10.34 13.56
C LEU A 73 11.67 10.02 13.48
N ARG A 74 12.05 8.97 12.74
CA ARG A 74 13.45 8.60 12.52
C ARG A 74 14.23 9.63 11.71
N TYR A 75 13.60 10.31 10.76
CA TYR A 75 14.21 11.34 9.93
C TYR A 75 14.45 12.63 10.73
N LEU A 76 13.52 12.95 11.62
CA LEU A 76 13.69 14.03 12.59
C LEU A 76 14.93 13.79 13.48
N ALA A 77 15.13 12.54 13.93
CA ALA A 77 16.31 12.17 14.70
C ALA A 77 17.62 12.29 13.90
N SER A 78 17.58 12.20 12.57
CA SER A 78 18.73 12.43 11.68
C SER A 78 18.83 13.86 11.13
N GLY A 79 17.99 14.79 11.60
CA GLY A 79 18.03 16.21 11.23
C GLY A 79 17.24 16.61 9.98
N ASP A 80 16.49 15.68 9.37
CA ASP A 80 15.68 15.98 8.18
C ASP A 80 14.28 16.47 8.58
N TYR A 81 14.24 17.76 8.93
CA TYR A 81 13.05 18.44 9.42
C TYR A 81 11.97 18.61 8.34
N ARG A 82 12.36 18.97 7.11
CA ARG A 82 11.40 19.24 6.02
C ARG A 82 10.62 17.98 5.68
N LEU A 83 11.31 16.86 5.46
CA LEU A 83 10.65 15.59 5.16
C LEU A 83 9.74 15.12 6.30
N THR A 84 10.14 15.35 7.55
CA THR A 84 9.30 15.04 8.72
C THR A 84 8.04 15.91 8.75
N ARG A 85 8.20 17.23 8.60
CA ARG A 85 7.06 18.17 8.58
C ARG A 85 6.07 17.79 7.50
N ASP A 86 6.56 17.58 6.27
CA ASP A 86 5.73 17.28 5.10
C ASP A 86 4.98 15.94 5.30
N ALA A 87 5.65 14.92 5.82
CA ALA A 87 5.01 13.64 6.14
C ALA A 87 3.98 13.74 7.28
N VAL A 88 4.26 14.52 8.32
CA VAL A 88 3.31 14.75 9.42
C VAL A 88 2.07 15.50 8.93
N GLN A 89 2.23 16.54 8.12
CA GLN A 89 1.11 17.30 7.56
C GLN A 89 0.23 16.43 6.65
N GLU A 90 0.83 15.66 5.75
CA GLU A 90 0.06 14.74 4.89
C GLU A 90 -0.62 13.64 5.69
N ARG A 91 0.00 13.13 6.77
CA ARG A 91 -0.64 12.17 7.69
C ARG A 91 -1.89 12.77 8.33
N GLU A 92 -1.78 13.94 8.97
CA GLU A 92 -2.94 14.57 9.63
C GLU A 92 -4.04 14.90 8.62
N ARG A 93 -3.67 15.37 7.42
CA ARG A 93 -4.60 15.61 6.32
C ARG A 93 -5.37 14.33 5.96
N MET A 94 -4.68 13.23 5.70
CA MET A 94 -5.32 11.95 5.35
C MET A 94 -6.23 11.43 6.47
N MET A 95 -5.81 11.55 7.73
CA MET A 95 -6.64 11.14 8.88
C MET A 95 -7.92 11.98 9.00
N ASN A 96 -7.86 13.25 8.64
CA ASN A 96 -9.02 14.16 8.68
C ASN A 96 -9.94 13.96 7.47
N GLU A 97 -9.38 13.73 6.28
CA GLU A 97 -10.14 13.57 5.03
C GLU A 97 -10.76 12.17 4.88
N ALA A 98 -10.09 11.11 5.35
CA ALA A 98 -10.52 9.73 5.15
C ALA A 98 -10.46 8.90 6.46
N PRO A 99 -11.18 9.30 7.52
CA PRO A 99 -11.29 8.48 8.73
C PRO A 99 -11.91 7.12 8.41
N GLY A 100 -11.38 6.04 9.01
CA GLY A 100 -11.74 4.66 8.66
C GLY A 100 -10.93 4.05 7.52
N LEU A 101 -10.18 4.86 6.76
CA LEU A 101 -9.14 4.38 5.84
C LEU A 101 -7.75 4.66 6.41
N VAL A 102 -7.53 5.88 6.90
CA VAL A 102 -6.31 6.27 7.60
C VAL A 102 -6.65 6.65 9.03
N ASP A 103 -6.37 5.76 9.97
CA ASP A 103 -6.76 5.91 11.36
C ASP A 103 -5.56 6.13 12.29
N ASN A 104 -5.82 6.80 13.42
CA ASN A 104 -4.84 7.00 14.46
C ASN A 104 -4.42 5.65 15.08
N LEU A 105 -3.13 5.34 15.04
CA LEU A 105 -2.54 4.24 15.80
C LEU A 105 -1.63 4.80 16.89
N TYR A 106 -1.86 4.40 18.14
CA TYR A 106 -0.94 4.70 19.21
C TYR A 106 0.29 3.80 19.12
N TYR A 107 1.45 4.40 19.36
CA TYR A 107 2.72 3.72 19.43
C TYR A 107 3.22 3.78 20.86
N ILE A 108 3.88 2.72 21.33
CA ILE A 108 4.62 2.72 22.59
C ILE A 108 6.06 2.30 22.29
N MET A 109 7.02 3.17 22.64
CA MET A 109 8.42 2.81 22.76
C MET A 109 8.70 2.39 24.21
N PRO A 110 8.92 1.10 24.51
CA PRO A 110 9.34 0.68 25.84
C PRO A 110 10.78 1.15 26.09
N HIS A 111 11.08 1.46 27.35
CA HIS A 111 12.41 1.87 27.79
C HIS A 111 12.93 0.84 28.79
N PHE A 112 13.89 0.02 28.36
CA PHE A 112 14.59 -0.91 29.24
C PHE A 112 15.85 -0.30 29.85
N ASN A 113 16.37 -0.93 30.90
CA ASN A 113 17.64 -0.56 31.52
C ASN A 113 18.77 -0.52 30.48
N ARG A 114 19.56 0.57 30.49
CA ARG A 114 20.71 0.79 29.59
C ARG A 114 20.38 0.80 28.09
N GLN A 115 19.10 0.87 27.71
CA GLN A 115 18.67 1.00 26.33
C GLN A 115 18.63 2.48 25.89
N PHE A 116 19.13 2.75 24.69
CA PHE A 116 19.04 4.05 24.03
C PHE A 116 17.97 4.03 22.93
N PRO A 117 17.17 5.10 22.74
CA PRO A 117 17.15 6.33 23.52
C PRO A 117 16.40 6.18 24.85
N GLY A 118 16.90 6.87 25.89
CA GLY A 118 16.20 6.97 27.18
C GLY A 118 14.94 7.84 27.11
N PRO A 119 14.03 7.75 28.11
CA PRO A 119 12.74 8.42 28.09
C PRO A 119 12.80 9.95 28.02
N GLY A 120 13.82 10.58 28.62
CA GLY A 120 14.00 12.03 28.56
C GLY A 120 14.31 12.54 27.15
N LEU A 121 15.34 11.97 26.52
CA LEU A 121 15.75 12.34 25.16
C LEU A 121 14.66 12.02 24.13
N PHE A 122 14.07 10.83 24.23
CA PHE A 122 12.98 10.44 23.34
C PHE A 122 11.74 11.33 23.54
N GLY A 123 11.43 11.68 24.80
CA GLY A 123 10.38 12.63 25.13
C GLY A 123 10.61 14.03 24.56
N LEU A 124 11.88 14.50 24.47
CA LEU A 124 12.24 15.76 23.82
C LEU A 124 11.98 15.72 22.32
N LEU A 125 12.46 14.66 21.65
CA LEU A 125 12.24 14.44 20.21
C LEU A 125 10.74 14.44 19.89
N LEU A 126 9.94 13.74 20.70
CA LEU A 126 8.49 13.71 20.55
C LEU A 126 7.81 15.06 20.84
N ARG A 127 8.44 15.98 21.59
CA ARG A 127 7.88 17.34 21.72
C ARG A 127 7.91 18.08 20.41
N VAL A 128 9.02 17.94 19.67
CA VAL A 128 9.17 18.54 18.34
C VAL A 128 8.20 17.88 17.36
N TYR A 129 8.06 16.55 17.45
CA TYR A 129 7.12 15.81 16.61
C TYR A 129 5.65 16.21 16.86
N ASP A 130 5.22 16.32 18.12
CA ASP A 130 3.89 16.81 18.48
C ASP A 130 3.64 18.25 18.00
N PHE A 131 4.68 19.10 18.04
CA PHE A 131 4.59 20.47 17.55
C PHE A 131 4.34 20.51 16.03
N LEU A 132 5.07 19.70 15.26
CA LEU A 132 4.85 19.53 13.82
C LEU A 132 3.45 19.02 13.51
N ALA A 133 2.93 18.12 14.33
CA ALA A 133 1.59 17.54 14.19
C ALA A 133 0.47 18.47 14.70
N GLN A 134 0.81 19.59 15.35
CA GLN A 134 -0.11 20.47 16.07
C GLN A 134 -1.03 19.71 17.06
N ARG A 135 -0.56 18.56 17.56
CA ARG A 135 -1.32 17.66 18.41
C ARG A 135 -0.42 17.04 19.46
N ARG A 136 -0.79 17.20 20.74
CA ARG A 136 -0.04 16.62 21.85
C ARG A 136 -0.48 15.19 22.12
N THR A 137 0.29 14.22 21.66
CA THR A 137 -0.02 12.79 21.89
C THR A 137 0.96 12.10 22.84
N ARG A 138 2.16 12.69 22.98
CA ARG A 138 3.23 12.14 23.80
C ARG A 138 2.81 11.97 25.27
N ARG A 139 3.06 10.79 25.82
CA ARG A 139 2.87 10.52 27.26
C ARG A 139 3.80 9.42 27.73
N PHE A 140 4.53 9.65 28.80
CA PHE A 140 5.30 8.60 29.47
C PHE A 140 4.38 7.83 30.42
N PHE A 141 4.54 6.51 30.44
CA PHE A 141 3.85 5.57 31.32
C PHE A 141 4.88 4.76 32.11
N PRO A 142 4.69 4.56 33.43
CA PRO A 142 5.47 3.60 34.21
C PRO A 142 5.32 2.17 33.68
N GLY A 143 6.28 1.29 33.98
CA GLY A 143 6.32 -0.10 33.47
C GLY A 143 5.00 -0.86 33.61
N GLU A 144 4.43 -0.91 34.82
CA GLU A 144 3.13 -1.55 35.08
C GLU A 144 1.98 -1.01 34.22
N SER A 145 2.02 0.28 33.86
CA SER A 145 1.01 0.86 32.98
C SER A 145 1.20 0.41 31.54
N VAL A 146 2.45 0.24 31.07
CA VAL A 146 2.75 -0.27 29.72
C VAL A 146 2.22 -1.69 29.55
N LEU A 147 2.39 -2.54 30.56
CA LEU A 147 1.94 -3.94 30.53
C LEU A 147 0.42 -4.09 30.36
N ARG A 148 -0.38 -3.05 30.68
CA ARG A 148 -1.83 -3.03 30.43
C ARG A 148 -2.17 -2.78 28.95
N TRP A 149 -1.32 -2.05 28.23
CA TRP A 149 -1.48 -1.81 26.79
C TRP A 149 -0.93 -2.98 25.96
N VAL A 150 0.14 -3.60 26.47
CA VAL A 150 0.91 -4.64 25.79
C VAL A 150 1.09 -5.83 26.75
N PRO A 151 0.04 -6.66 26.94
CA PRO A 151 0.13 -7.87 27.74
C PRO A 151 1.21 -8.82 27.19
N GLY A 152 1.92 -9.49 28.09
CA GLY A 152 2.99 -10.44 27.73
C GLY A 152 4.35 -9.80 27.40
N LEU A 153 4.46 -8.47 27.36
CA LEU A 153 5.75 -7.79 27.20
C LEU A 153 6.70 -8.15 28.35
N ARG A 154 7.96 -8.43 28.03
CA ARG A 154 9.02 -8.73 29.01
C ARG A 154 9.07 -7.66 30.11
N ARG A 155 8.99 -8.12 31.35
CA ARG A 155 9.00 -7.26 32.56
C ARG A 155 10.41 -6.93 33.03
N GLU A 156 11.35 -7.85 32.83
CA GLU A 156 12.72 -7.68 33.29
C GLU A 156 13.36 -6.42 32.69
N GLY A 157 13.82 -5.53 33.56
CA GLY A 157 14.47 -4.28 33.19
C GLY A 157 13.57 -3.21 32.58
N LEU A 158 12.25 -3.40 32.52
CA LEU A 158 11.31 -2.42 31.96
C LEU A 158 11.14 -1.23 32.93
N ARG A 159 11.58 -0.04 32.50
CA ARG A 159 11.45 1.20 33.29
C ARG A 159 10.12 1.91 33.05
N GLY A 160 9.53 1.70 31.88
CA GLY A 160 8.32 2.38 31.41
C GLY A 160 8.28 2.44 29.89
N GLY A 161 7.41 3.27 29.34
CA GLY A 161 7.24 3.42 27.91
C GLY A 161 6.70 4.79 27.54
N THR A 162 7.19 5.33 26.43
CA THR A 162 6.69 6.60 25.91
C THR A 162 5.72 6.33 24.77
N ARG A 163 4.47 6.73 24.98
CA ARG A 163 3.42 6.69 23.96
C ARG A 163 3.52 7.90 23.05
N PHE A 164 3.28 7.73 21.76
CA PHE A 164 3.01 8.79 20.77
C PHE A 164 1.97 8.28 19.76
N SER A 165 1.58 9.10 18.77
CA SER A 165 0.71 8.66 17.68
C SER A 165 1.38 8.76 16.32
N ASP A 166 0.97 7.84 15.46
CA ASP A 166 1.14 7.87 14.01
C ASP A 166 -0.19 7.32 13.44
N ALA A 167 -0.22 6.93 12.16
CA ALA A 167 -1.43 6.35 11.57
C ALA A 167 -1.18 4.99 10.92
N VAL A 168 -2.29 4.27 10.75
CA VAL A 168 -2.38 2.96 10.09
C VAL A 168 -3.39 3.05 8.95
N THR A 169 -3.23 2.24 7.92
CA THR A 169 -4.09 2.20 6.73
C THR A 169 -4.15 0.78 6.16
N ASP A 170 -5.12 0.49 5.30
CA ASP A 170 -4.94 -0.52 4.27
C ASP A 170 -4.25 0.15 3.06
N ASP A 171 -3.03 -0.29 2.72
CA ASP A 171 -2.20 0.35 1.70
C ASP A 171 -2.70 0.15 0.26
N ALA A 172 -3.21 -1.03 -0.09
CA ALA A 172 -3.83 -1.25 -1.40
C ALA A 172 -5.19 -0.54 -1.50
N ARG A 173 -6.00 -0.58 -0.44
CA ARG A 173 -7.27 0.17 -0.40
C ARG A 173 -7.02 1.67 -0.53
N LEU A 174 -5.95 2.21 0.04
CA LEU A 174 -5.56 3.60 -0.16
C LEU A 174 -5.26 3.91 -1.63
N VAL A 175 -4.51 3.04 -2.33
CA VAL A 175 -4.28 3.18 -3.78
C VAL A 175 -5.61 3.15 -4.55
N LEU A 176 -6.47 2.19 -4.26
CA LEU A 176 -7.78 2.04 -4.93
C LEU A 176 -8.69 3.25 -4.66
N ARG A 177 -8.70 3.76 -3.43
CA ARG A 177 -9.41 4.98 -3.05
C ARG A 177 -8.93 6.18 -3.88
N ILE A 178 -7.62 6.34 -4.05
CA ILE A 178 -7.05 7.42 -4.86
C ILE A 178 -7.43 7.26 -6.34
N LEU A 179 -7.37 6.04 -6.88
CA LEU A 179 -7.79 5.76 -8.25
C LEU A 179 -9.29 6.04 -8.46
N GLN A 180 -10.14 5.70 -7.48
CA GLN A 180 -11.56 6.04 -7.52
C GLN A 180 -11.76 7.56 -7.59
N GLU A 181 -11.06 8.34 -6.77
CA GLU A 181 -11.12 9.80 -6.83
C GLU A 181 -10.61 10.34 -8.17
N ALA A 182 -9.55 9.73 -8.73
CA ALA A 182 -9.00 10.12 -10.02
C ALA A 182 -9.99 9.87 -11.15
N THR A 183 -10.67 8.73 -11.14
CA THR A 183 -11.70 8.38 -12.13
C THR A 183 -12.97 9.21 -11.98
N ASN A 184 -13.37 9.55 -10.76
CA ASN A 184 -14.45 10.52 -10.55
C ASN A 184 -14.12 11.90 -11.13
N ALA A 185 -12.83 12.28 -11.18
CA ALA A 185 -12.36 13.51 -11.81
C ALA A 185 -12.04 13.37 -13.32
N GLY A 186 -12.40 12.25 -13.95
CA GLY A 186 -12.25 12.04 -15.41
C GLY A 186 -10.95 11.36 -15.85
N GLY A 187 -10.04 11.04 -14.92
CA GLY A 187 -8.85 10.23 -15.21
C GLY A 187 -9.20 8.78 -15.53
N ARG A 188 -8.40 8.11 -16.37
CA ARG A 188 -8.60 6.69 -16.68
C ARG A 188 -7.46 5.85 -16.12
N ALA A 189 -7.78 4.68 -15.59
CA ALA A 189 -6.81 3.72 -15.10
C ALA A 189 -7.13 2.32 -15.62
N VAL A 190 -6.13 1.63 -16.17
CA VAL A 190 -6.26 0.27 -16.69
C VAL A 190 -5.14 -0.60 -16.14
N ASN A 191 -5.51 -1.70 -15.50
CA ASN A 191 -4.60 -2.72 -14.99
C ASN A 191 -4.44 -3.85 -16.04
N TYR A 192 -3.41 -4.69 -15.87
CA TYR A 192 -2.99 -5.72 -16.83
C TYR A 192 -2.61 -5.20 -18.23
N VAL A 193 -2.21 -3.93 -18.32
CA VAL A 193 -1.69 -3.30 -19.54
C VAL A 193 -0.23 -2.93 -19.31
N ARG A 194 0.67 -3.75 -19.86
CA ARG A 194 2.12 -3.59 -19.71
C ARG A 194 2.67 -2.65 -20.75
N ALA A 195 3.36 -1.58 -20.32
CA ALA A 195 4.16 -0.77 -21.22
C ALA A 195 5.44 -1.53 -21.63
N GLU A 196 5.71 -1.60 -22.93
CA GLU A 196 6.84 -2.36 -23.49
C GLU A 196 7.96 -1.45 -23.98
N THR A 197 7.61 -0.45 -24.77
CA THR A 197 8.54 0.53 -25.34
C THR A 197 8.00 1.94 -25.17
N VAL A 198 8.91 2.89 -24.96
CA VAL A 198 8.59 4.31 -24.81
C VAL A 198 9.42 5.10 -25.81
N THR A 199 8.73 5.84 -26.67
CA THR A 199 9.33 6.82 -27.57
C THR A 199 9.13 8.21 -26.97
N PRO A 200 10.20 8.91 -26.56
CA PRO A 200 10.09 10.23 -25.97
C PRO A 200 9.46 11.25 -26.94
N PRO A 201 8.80 12.29 -26.41
CA PRO A 201 8.38 13.42 -27.23
C PRO A 201 9.59 14.11 -27.89
N SER A 202 9.50 14.43 -29.19
CA SER A 202 10.53 15.20 -29.92
C SER A 202 10.04 16.62 -30.23
N ASP A 203 10.93 17.61 -30.08
CA ASP A 203 10.73 19.02 -30.48
C ASP A 203 9.38 19.66 -30.08
N GLY A 204 8.87 19.34 -28.87
CA GLY A 204 7.59 19.86 -28.36
C GLY A 204 6.35 19.17 -28.92
N GLY A 205 6.53 18.04 -29.64
CA GLY A 205 5.49 17.15 -30.13
C GLY A 205 5.04 16.10 -29.11
N GLU A 206 4.47 15.01 -29.61
CA GLU A 206 3.98 13.88 -28.82
C GLU A 206 5.02 12.77 -28.75
N GLY A 207 5.09 12.08 -27.62
CA GLY A 207 5.72 10.77 -27.51
C GLY A 207 4.71 9.64 -27.72
N SER A 208 5.20 8.40 -27.77
CA SER A 208 4.33 7.22 -27.77
C SER A 208 4.77 6.15 -26.79
N VAL A 209 3.81 5.36 -26.33
CA VAL A 209 4.04 4.18 -25.48
C VAL A 209 3.36 2.99 -26.15
N THR A 210 4.13 1.97 -26.50
CA THR A 210 3.54 0.69 -26.92
C THR A 210 3.18 -0.09 -25.67
N VAL A 211 1.94 -0.57 -25.60
CA VAL A 211 1.42 -1.33 -24.48
C VAL A 211 0.82 -2.66 -24.93
N HIS A 212 0.85 -3.64 -24.06
CA HIS A 212 0.27 -4.97 -24.27
C HIS A 212 -0.75 -5.28 -23.17
N ASP A 213 -1.99 -5.56 -23.58
CA ASP A 213 -3.04 -6.07 -22.70
C ASP A 213 -2.83 -7.57 -22.48
N GLU A 214 -2.43 -7.94 -21.27
CA GLU A 214 -2.10 -9.31 -20.87
C GLU A 214 -3.35 -10.20 -20.72
N LEU A 215 -4.55 -9.63 -20.58
CA LEU A 215 -5.80 -10.39 -20.47
C LEU A 215 -6.42 -10.66 -21.83
N ALA A 216 -6.27 -9.72 -22.79
CA ALA A 216 -6.78 -9.85 -24.15
C ALA A 216 -5.73 -10.33 -25.17
N ASP A 217 -4.46 -10.41 -24.78
CA ASP A 217 -3.30 -10.73 -25.63
C ASP A 217 -3.22 -9.82 -26.87
N ARG A 218 -3.31 -8.49 -26.65
CA ARG A 218 -3.38 -7.50 -27.73
C ARG A 218 -2.51 -6.27 -27.45
N GLY A 219 -1.78 -5.84 -28.49
CA GLY A 219 -0.97 -4.62 -28.46
C GLY A 219 -1.72 -3.36 -28.88
N TYR A 220 -1.36 -2.23 -28.28
CA TYR A 220 -1.85 -0.89 -28.61
C TYR A 220 -0.70 0.11 -28.58
N GLU A 221 -0.86 1.21 -29.32
CA GLU A 221 0.04 2.35 -29.23
C GLU A 221 -0.72 3.54 -28.63
N LEU A 222 -0.14 4.15 -27.60
CA LEU A 222 -0.70 5.32 -26.92
C LEU A 222 0.13 6.53 -27.28
N ARG A 223 -0.49 7.57 -27.83
CA ARG A 223 0.16 8.87 -28.06
C ARG A 223 -0.07 9.78 -26.87
N ALA A 224 0.97 10.48 -26.44
CA ALA A 224 0.88 11.37 -25.28
C ALA A 224 1.80 12.58 -25.39
N ARG A 225 1.34 13.74 -24.89
CA ARG A 225 2.19 14.94 -24.77
C ARG A 225 3.23 14.80 -23.66
N HIS A 226 2.84 14.16 -22.55
CA HIS A 226 3.71 13.87 -21.43
C HIS A 226 3.65 12.38 -21.06
N ILE A 227 4.81 11.80 -20.77
CA ILE A 227 4.93 10.40 -20.33
C ILE A 227 5.64 10.40 -18.97
N VAL A 228 5.04 9.72 -17.99
CA VAL A 228 5.56 9.62 -16.63
C VAL A 228 5.82 8.17 -16.25
N HIS A 229 7.05 7.84 -15.87
CA HIS A 229 7.42 6.55 -15.29
C HIS A 229 7.31 6.60 -13.77
N ALA A 230 6.26 5.98 -13.23
CA ALA A 230 6.02 5.82 -11.78
C ALA A 230 6.10 4.34 -11.36
N THR A 231 7.02 3.59 -11.96
CA THR A 231 7.10 2.13 -11.88
C THR A 231 7.86 1.60 -10.66
N GLY A 232 8.15 2.42 -9.65
CA GLY A 232 8.72 1.97 -8.38
C GLY A 232 10.02 1.17 -8.55
N ALA A 233 10.04 -0.10 -8.12
CA ALA A 233 11.25 -0.93 -8.17
C ALA A 233 11.70 -1.26 -9.60
N TRP A 234 10.83 -1.07 -10.59
CA TRP A 234 11.08 -1.30 -12.01
C TRP A 234 11.58 -0.05 -12.76
N THR A 235 11.75 1.10 -12.08
CA THR A 235 12.11 2.38 -12.73
C THR A 235 13.31 2.26 -13.67
N ASP A 236 14.38 1.58 -13.25
CA ASP A 236 15.59 1.42 -14.07
C ASP A 236 15.35 0.61 -15.36
N ARG A 237 14.34 -0.26 -15.44
CA ARG A 237 14.08 -1.10 -16.63
C ARG A 237 13.62 -0.28 -17.83
N LEU A 238 12.73 0.68 -17.61
CA LEU A 238 12.26 1.58 -18.67
C LEU A 238 13.23 2.74 -18.88
N ARG A 239 13.82 3.25 -17.79
CA ARG A 239 14.76 4.37 -17.85
C ARG A 239 16.05 4.03 -18.61
N SER A 240 16.53 2.79 -18.53
CA SER A 240 17.72 2.35 -19.30
C SER A 240 17.48 2.35 -20.81
N GLN A 241 16.24 2.15 -21.28
CA GLN A 241 15.90 2.27 -22.71
C GLN A 241 16.09 3.70 -23.23
N LEU A 242 16.00 4.69 -22.33
CA LEU A 242 16.20 6.12 -22.61
C LEU A 242 17.65 6.58 -22.39
N GLY A 243 18.57 5.65 -22.09
CA GLY A 243 19.97 5.94 -21.80
C GLY A 243 20.26 6.42 -20.38
N GLY A 244 19.31 6.28 -19.44
CA GLY A 244 19.50 6.68 -18.05
C GLY A 244 20.26 5.64 -17.20
N ASP A 245 21.03 6.12 -16.21
CA ASP A 245 21.79 5.29 -15.27
C ASP A 245 20.92 4.37 -14.39
N GLN A 246 21.46 3.23 -13.97
CA GLN A 246 20.85 2.39 -12.93
C GLN A 246 21.07 3.00 -11.54
N ARG A 247 19.98 3.36 -10.85
CA ARG A 247 20.02 3.99 -9.53
C ARG A 247 19.17 3.29 -8.48
N ILE A 248 18.36 2.31 -8.86
CA ILE A 248 17.49 1.57 -7.94
C ILE A 248 18.26 0.41 -7.33
N ARG A 249 18.27 0.38 -5.99
CA ARG A 249 18.69 -0.75 -5.17
C ARG A 249 17.45 -1.40 -4.55
N PRO A 250 16.92 -2.49 -5.12
CA PRO A 250 15.73 -3.15 -4.59
C PRO A 250 16.01 -3.74 -3.21
N LEU A 251 15.23 -3.34 -2.20
CA LEU A 251 15.37 -3.87 -0.83
C LEU A 251 14.10 -4.59 -0.38
N ARG A 252 14.19 -5.89 -0.08
CA ARG A 252 13.07 -6.67 0.44
C ARG A 252 12.87 -6.42 1.92
N GLY A 253 11.61 -6.30 2.33
CA GLY A 253 11.20 -6.40 3.72
C GLY A 253 9.95 -7.23 3.86
N SER A 254 9.93 -8.04 4.91
CA SER A 254 8.93 -9.06 5.14
C SER A 254 8.27 -8.91 6.51
N HIS A 255 7.05 -9.44 6.61
CA HIS A 255 6.20 -9.37 7.79
C HIS A 255 5.54 -10.72 8.07
N LEU A 256 5.31 -10.97 9.36
CA LEU A 256 4.58 -12.12 9.87
C LEU A 256 3.20 -11.69 10.37
N VAL A 257 2.19 -12.54 10.18
CA VAL A 257 0.81 -12.29 10.62
C VAL A 257 0.36 -13.37 11.59
N PHE A 258 -0.02 -12.94 12.79
CA PHE A 258 -0.55 -13.80 13.85
C PHE A 258 -2.03 -13.49 14.10
N PRO A 259 -2.81 -14.49 14.55
CA PRO A 259 -4.12 -14.22 15.11
C PRO A 259 -3.99 -13.27 16.31
N PHE A 260 -4.88 -12.29 16.42
CA PHE A 260 -4.80 -11.30 17.48
C PHE A 260 -4.78 -11.91 18.88
N TRP A 261 -5.56 -12.97 19.14
CA TRP A 261 -5.62 -13.62 20.46
C TRP A 261 -4.32 -14.34 20.87
N LYS A 262 -3.43 -14.67 19.92
CA LYS A 262 -2.11 -15.27 20.18
C LYS A 262 -1.07 -14.22 20.58
N LEU A 263 -1.19 -13.00 20.05
CA LEU A 263 -0.32 -11.88 20.38
C LEU A 263 -1.13 -10.57 20.49
N PRO A 264 -1.89 -10.37 21.58
CA PRO A 264 -2.89 -9.31 21.67
C PRO A 264 -2.24 -7.96 21.99
N VAL A 265 -1.83 -7.22 20.95
CA VAL A 265 -1.28 -5.87 21.09
C VAL A 265 -2.32 -4.82 20.67
N SER A 266 -2.70 -3.92 21.60
CA SER A 266 -3.67 -2.86 21.33
C SER A 266 -3.06 -1.58 20.73
N VAL A 267 -1.74 -1.56 20.60
CA VAL A 267 -0.91 -0.43 20.15
C VAL A 267 0.22 -0.96 19.27
N SER A 268 0.84 -0.09 18.48
CA SER A 268 2.11 -0.41 17.84
C SER A 268 3.26 -0.36 18.85
N LEU A 269 3.84 -1.50 19.16
CA LEU A 269 5.01 -1.60 20.01
C LEU A 269 6.28 -1.45 19.15
N SER A 270 7.09 -0.45 19.46
CA SER A 270 8.43 -0.31 18.87
C SER A 270 9.40 -1.27 19.54
N LEU A 271 9.91 -2.25 18.81
CA LEU A 271 10.94 -3.18 19.26
C LEU A 271 12.30 -2.82 18.68
N ILE A 272 13.35 -3.24 19.40
CA ILE A 272 14.73 -3.20 18.93
C ILE A 272 15.20 -4.64 18.87
N HIS A 273 15.52 -5.13 17.67
CA HIS A 273 15.93 -6.52 17.51
C HIS A 273 17.19 -6.83 18.34
N PRO A 274 17.25 -7.97 19.06
CA PRO A 274 18.36 -8.30 19.96
C PRO A 274 19.71 -8.46 19.22
N ARG A 275 19.71 -9.07 18.03
CA ARG A 275 20.92 -9.33 17.21
C ARG A 275 21.62 -8.09 16.64
N ASP A 276 20.89 -7.15 16.06
CA ASP A 276 21.47 -6.03 15.28
C ASP A 276 20.95 -4.64 15.67
N HIS A 277 20.13 -4.57 16.72
CA HIS A 277 19.50 -3.36 17.22
C HIS A 277 18.67 -2.59 16.18
N ARG A 278 18.17 -3.26 15.14
CA ARG A 278 17.29 -2.62 14.16
C ARG A 278 15.89 -2.40 14.76
N PRO A 279 15.30 -1.20 14.59
CA PRO A 279 13.91 -0.97 14.96
C PRO A 279 12.95 -1.81 14.12
N MET A 280 11.94 -2.35 14.77
CA MET A 280 10.82 -3.07 14.18
C MET A 280 9.55 -2.81 14.99
N PHE A 281 8.42 -3.34 14.54
CA PHE A 281 7.11 -3.11 15.14
C PHE A 281 6.34 -4.42 15.31
N VAL A 282 5.58 -4.47 16.40
CA VAL A 282 4.50 -5.43 16.63
C VAL A 282 3.23 -4.62 16.80
N TYR A 283 2.25 -4.78 15.92
CA TYR A 283 1.10 -3.85 15.85
C TYR A 283 -0.19 -4.54 15.41
N PRO A 284 -1.35 -4.07 15.87
CA PRO A 284 -2.63 -4.53 15.36
C PRO A 284 -2.91 -3.95 13.98
N TRP A 285 -3.51 -4.75 13.10
CA TRP A 285 -3.97 -4.34 11.77
C TRP A 285 -5.12 -5.24 11.33
N GLU A 286 -6.28 -4.69 10.95
CA GLU A 286 -7.42 -5.45 10.40
C GLU A 286 -7.80 -6.72 11.22
N GLY A 287 -7.80 -6.63 12.56
CA GLY A 287 -8.16 -7.74 13.44
C GLY A 287 -7.08 -8.82 13.66
N VAL A 288 -5.88 -8.63 13.10
CA VAL A 288 -4.71 -9.50 13.31
C VAL A 288 -3.56 -8.72 13.95
N THR A 289 -2.51 -9.43 14.37
CA THR A 289 -1.26 -8.84 14.85
C THR A 289 -0.15 -9.06 13.84
N VAL A 290 0.53 -7.98 13.46
CA VAL A 290 1.61 -8.00 12.48
C VAL A 290 2.95 -7.76 13.17
N VAL A 291 3.96 -8.53 12.78
CA VAL A 291 5.36 -8.36 13.19
C VAL A 291 6.21 -8.05 11.98
N GLY A 292 6.98 -6.97 12.02
CA GLY A 292 7.90 -6.64 10.93
C GLY A 292 8.73 -5.38 11.17
N THR A 293 9.76 -5.09 10.38
CA THR A 293 10.08 -5.69 9.09
C THR A 293 11.55 -6.12 9.02
N THR A 294 11.86 -6.98 8.03
CA THR A 294 13.22 -7.20 7.53
C THR A 294 13.68 -6.10 6.55
N ASP A 295 14.98 -6.04 6.26
CA ASP A 295 15.57 -5.11 5.29
C ASP A 295 16.83 -5.74 4.66
N LEU A 296 16.64 -6.40 3.52
CA LEU A 296 17.66 -7.18 2.82
C LEU A 296 17.77 -6.72 1.36
N ASP A 297 18.94 -6.90 0.75
CA ASP A 297 19.06 -6.77 -0.72
C ASP A 297 18.17 -7.81 -1.40
N HIS A 298 17.49 -7.40 -2.47
CA HIS A 298 16.63 -8.27 -3.26
C HIS A 298 17.25 -8.50 -4.64
N ASP A 299 17.82 -9.69 -4.80
CA ASP A 299 18.52 -10.11 -6.02
C ASP A 299 17.63 -10.96 -6.95
N GLN A 300 16.41 -11.31 -6.52
CA GLN A 300 15.48 -12.08 -7.33
C GLN A 300 14.80 -11.22 -8.40
N ASP A 301 14.24 -11.88 -9.41
CA ASP A 301 13.49 -11.20 -10.47
C ASP A 301 12.24 -10.54 -9.90
N LEU A 302 12.17 -9.21 -10.07
CA LEU A 302 11.03 -8.39 -9.65
C LEU A 302 9.72 -8.83 -10.30
N GLN A 303 9.72 -9.55 -11.43
CA GLN A 303 8.47 -10.05 -12.03
C GLN A 303 7.80 -11.18 -11.22
N LYS A 304 8.51 -11.76 -10.25
CA LYS A 304 7.99 -12.76 -9.32
C LYS A 304 7.59 -12.10 -8.01
N GLU A 305 6.58 -12.67 -7.35
CA GLU A 305 6.25 -12.28 -5.98
C GLU A 305 7.47 -12.41 -5.07
N ALA A 306 7.70 -11.40 -4.24
CA ALA A 306 8.73 -11.50 -3.22
C ALA A 306 8.22 -12.41 -2.11
N VAL A 307 9.09 -13.32 -1.67
CA VAL A 307 8.76 -14.34 -0.67
C VAL A 307 9.66 -14.17 0.55
N LEU A 308 9.09 -14.41 1.73
CA LEU A 308 9.80 -14.48 3.00
C LEU A 308 10.74 -15.69 2.99
N SER A 309 12.03 -15.49 3.30
CA SER A 309 12.93 -16.63 3.51
C SER A 309 12.81 -17.21 4.92
N ARG A 310 13.20 -18.47 5.09
CA ARG A 310 13.33 -19.12 6.40
C ARG A 310 14.15 -18.28 7.40
N ALA A 311 15.29 -17.75 6.96
CA ALA A 311 16.15 -16.91 7.78
C ALA A 311 15.49 -15.58 8.21
N GLU A 312 14.63 -15.01 7.36
CA GLU A 312 13.85 -13.83 7.71
C GLU A 312 12.76 -14.15 8.74
N MET A 313 12.10 -15.30 8.61
CA MET A 313 11.09 -15.76 9.56
C MET A 313 11.72 -15.96 10.94
N GLU A 314 12.83 -16.69 11.01
CA GLU A 314 13.58 -16.92 12.26
C GLU A 314 14.07 -15.62 12.89
N TYR A 315 14.55 -14.68 12.06
CA TYR A 315 14.94 -13.34 12.52
C TYR A 315 13.73 -12.58 13.13
N LEU A 316 12.56 -12.63 12.50
CA LEU A 316 11.38 -11.94 13.05
C LEU A 316 10.87 -12.61 14.34
N LEU A 317 10.87 -13.95 14.40
CA LEU A 317 10.49 -14.71 15.59
C LEU A 317 11.46 -14.47 16.76
N GLU A 318 12.78 -14.34 16.51
CA GLU A 318 13.78 -14.04 17.55
C GLU A 318 13.43 -12.74 18.31
N ALA A 319 13.03 -11.69 17.59
CA ALA A 319 12.61 -10.45 18.23
C ALA A 319 11.30 -10.57 19.01
N VAL A 320 10.36 -11.40 18.54
CA VAL A 320 9.11 -11.68 19.25
C VAL A 320 9.40 -12.44 20.53
N HIS A 321 10.26 -13.46 20.50
CA HIS A 321 10.65 -14.23 21.69
C HIS A 321 11.40 -13.38 22.72
N ASP A 322 12.26 -12.45 22.29
CA ASP A 322 12.93 -11.52 23.20
C ASP A 322 11.93 -10.57 23.89
N ALA A 323 10.94 -10.07 23.14
CA ALA A 323 9.96 -9.12 23.63
C ALA A 323 8.81 -9.77 24.41
N PHE A 324 8.40 -10.98 24.05
CA PHE A 324 7.25 -11.72 24.57
C PHE A 324 7.65 -13.16 24.94
N PRO A 325 8.50 -13.35 25.96
CA PRO A 325 9.09 -14.65 26.27
C PRO A 325 8.05 -15.74 26.61
N ASP A 326 6.92 -15.35 27.18
CA ASP A 326 5.85 -16.26 27.61
C ASP A 326 4.79 -16.53 26.53
N ALA A 327 4.90 -15.90 25.34
CA ALA A 327 3.91 -16.08 24.27
C ALA A 327 4.05 -17.42 23.54
N HIS A 328 5.23 -18.07 23.62
CA HIS A 328 5.54 -19.36 23.01
C HIS A 328 5.11 -19.50 21.54
N LEU A 329 5.24 -18.41 20.77
CA LEU A 329 4.81 -18.35 19.37
C LEU A 329 5.77 -19.11 18.46
N GLY A 330 5.21 -19.92 17.58
CA GLY A 330 5.94 -20.65 16.56
C GLY A 330 5.38 -20.43 15.16
N GLU A 331 5.94 -21.16 14.21
CA GLU A 331 5.57 -21.09 12.79
C GLU A 331 4.11 -21.52 12.56
N THR A 332 3.66 -22.53 13.29
CA THR A 332 2.30 -23.07 13.24
C THR A 332 1.24 -22.08 13.75
N ASP A 333 1.64 -21.00 14.42
CA ASP A 333 0.73 -19.95 14.88
C ASP A 333 0.49 -18.86 13.83
N LEU A 334 1.20 -18.88 12.71
CA LEU A 334 1.06 -17.86 11.66
C LEU A 334 -0.18 -18.11 10.79
N ILE A 335 -0.90 -17.04 10.48
CA ILE A 335 -2.00 -17.07 9.50
C ILE A 335 -1.43 -16.92 8.08
N SER A 336 -0.53 -15.95 7.91
CA SER A 336 0.06 -15.60 6.62
C SER A 336 1.35 -14.80 6.79
N THR A 337 2.02 -14.54 5.68
CA THR A 337 3.19 -13.67 5.58
C THR A 337 3.07 -12.78 4.36
N TRP A 338 3.84 -11.70 4.28
CA TRP A 338 4.04 -10.99 3.02
C TRP A 338 5.43 -10.37 2.96
N SER A 339 5.93 -10.14 1.73
CA SER A 339 7.20 -9.46 1.48
C SER A 339 7.08 -8.44 0.37
N GLY A 340 7.52 -7.21 0.62
CA GLY A 340 7.55 -6.13 -0.37
C GLY A 340 8.97 -5.73 -0.76
N VAL A 341 9.17 -5.30 -2.00
CA VAL A 341 10.46 -4.78 -2.49
C VAL A 341 10.41 -3.27 -2.59
N ARG A 342 11.29 -2.58 -1.87
CA ARG A 342 11.33 -1.11 -1.78
C ARG A 342 12.24 -0.55 -2.88
N PRO A 343 11.80 0.50 -3.62
CA PRO A 343 12.61 1.15 -4.64
C PRO A 343 13.56 2.18 -4.04
N VAL A 344 14.66 1.75 -3.44
CA VAL A 344 15.63 2.68 -2.83
C VAL A 344 16.53 3.27 -3.89
N VAL A 345 16.70 4.59 -3.88
CA VAL A 345 17.63 5.28 -4.76
C VAL A 345 19.02 5.31 -4.10
N SER A 346 20.05 4.90 -4.84
CA SER A 346 21.45 4.90 -4.39
C SER A 346 22.31 5.78 -5.31
N ASP A 347 23.07 6.71 -4.71
CA ASP A 347 23.93 7.68 -5.42
C ASP A 347 25.08 7.04 -6.22
N SER A 348 25.36 5.74 -6.04
CA SER A 348 26.54 5.09 -6.64
C SER A 348 26.28 3.70 -7.20
N GLY A 349 25.02 3.26 -7.29
CA GLY A 349 24.66 1.87 -7.65
C GLY A 349 25.26 0.80 -6.72
N GLY A 350 25.99 1.19 -5.68
CA GLY A 350 26.83 0.30 -4.87
C GLY A 350 26.20 -0.09 -3.54
N ARG A 351 26.44 -1.33 -3.12
CA ARG A 351 26.03 -1.90 -1.82
C ARG A 351 26.88 -1.42 -0.62
N LYS A 352 27.51 -0.24 -0.70
CA LYS A 352 28.48 0.23 0.30
C LYS A 352 27.86 0.54 1.67
N LYS A 353 26.58 0.93 1.70
CA LYS A 353 25.84 1.19 2.95
C LYS A 353 24.99 -0.04 3.30
N LYS A 354 24.79 -0.27 4.61
CA LYS A 354 23.79 -1.24 5.07
C LYS A 354 22.40 -0.84 4.52
N PRO A 355 21.56 -1.77 4.03
CA PRO A 355 20.21 -1.48 3.52
C PRO A 355 19.39 -0.53 4.41
N SER A 356 19.44 -0.74 5.73
CA SER A 356 18.71 0.05 6.73
C SER A 356 19.19 1.48 6.93
N LYS A 357 20.32 1.88 6.30
CA LYS A 357 20.89 3.22 6.35
C LYS A 357 20.72 4.02 5.05
N GLU A 358 20.13 3.44 4.01
CA GLU A 358 19.88 4.17 2.77
C GLU A 358 18.78 5.23 2.96
N LYS A 359 18.90 6.33 2.20
CA LYS A 359 17.90 7.40 2.20
C LYS A 359 16.60 6.90 1.57
N ARG A 360 15.48 7.42 2.04
CA ARG A 360 14.12 7.08 1.58
C ARG A 360 13.42 8.30 0.96
N GLU A 361 14.21 9.23 0.43
CA GLU A 361 13.74 10.38 -0.35
C GLU A 361 13.33 9.90 -1.75
N HIS A 362 12.43 10.64 -2.40
CA HIS A 362 12.16 10.43 -3.83
C HIS A 362 13.16 11.22 -4.68
N VAL A 363 13.33 10.77 -5.92
CA VAL A 363 14.11 11.47 -6.93
C VAL A 363 13.30 11.49 -8.22
N ILE A 364 13.33 12.63 -8.90
CA ILE A 364 12.70 12.84 -10.20
C ILE A 364 13.82 13.05 -11.22
N TRP A 365 13.69 12.39 -12.37
CA TRP A 365 14.56 12.55 -13.53
C TRP A 365 13.74 12.97 -14.74
N ASN A 366 14.36 13.75 -15.62
CA ASN A 366 13.81 14.06 -16.94
C ASN A 366 14.76 13.45 -17.98
N ASP A 367 14.37 12.32 -18.55
CA ASP A 367 15.14 11.57 -19.54
C ASP A 367 14.49 11.81 -20.92
N GLN A 368 14.97 12.83 -21.64
CA GLN A 368 14.49 13.19 -22.98
C GLN A 368 13.00 13.62 -23.03
N GLY A 369 12.48 14.27 -21.99
CA GLY A 369 11.08 14.68 -21.91
C GLY A 369 10.17 13.65 -21.24
N VAL A 370 10.67 12.45 -20.93
CA VAL A 370 9.99 11.46 -20.11
C VAL A 370 10.36 11.66 -18.64
N ILE A 371 9.36 11.88 -17.79
CA ILE A 371 9.58 12.14 -16.37
C ILE A 371 9.57 10.83 -15.60
N SER A 372 10.69 10.46 -14.98
CA SER A 372 10.80 9.26 -14.14
C SER A 372 10.83 9.62 -12.67
N VAL A 373 10.07 8.90 -11.84
CA VAL A 373 10.05 9.09 -10.38
C VAL A 373 10.28 7.76 -9.65
N ALA A 374 11.20 7.77 -8.70
CA ALA A 374 11.44 6.62 -7.82
C ALA A 374 11.74 7.05 -6.38
N GLY A 375 11.71 6.08 -5.47
CA GLY A 375 11.83 6.34 -4.04
C GLY A 375 10.54 6.91 -3.45
N GLY A 376 10.70 7.72 -2.40
CA GLY A 376 9.58 8.31 -1.68
C GLY A 376 8.86 7.34 -0.74
N LYS A 377 7.75 7.83 -0.17
CA LYS A 377 6.95 7.11 0.84
C LYS A 377 5.49 7.13 0.44
N LEU A 378 4.76 6.13 0.94
CA LEU A 378 3.29 6.11 0.91
C LEU A 378 2.75 7.44 1.48
N THR A 379 3.25 7.92 2.63
CA THR A 379 2.74 9.13 3.30
C THR A 379 2.77 10.40 2.44
N THR A 380 3.78 10.56 1.58
CA THR A 380 4.02 11.81 0.85
C THR A 380 3.64 11.71 -0.63
N PHE A 381 2.81 10.72 -1.00
CA PHE A 381 2.47 10.44 -2.40
C PHE A 381 1.94 11.67 -3.14
N ARG A 382 1.09 12.48 -2.48
CA ARG A 382 0.49 13.69 -3.08
C ARG A 382 1.55 14.73 -3.40
N LEU A 383 2.47 14.99 -2.46
CA LEU A 383 3.54 15.97 -2.66
C LEU A 383 4.47 15.54 -3.80
N ILE A 384 4.75 14.24 -3.91
CA ILE A 384 5.52 13.67 -5.03
C ILE A 384 4.77 13.87 -6.35
N ALA A 385 3.47 13.57 -6.39
CA ALA A 385 2.63 13.76 -7.57
C ALA A 385 2.61 15.23 -8.02
N LEU A 386 2.44 16.15 -7.07
CA LEU A 386 2.50 17.58 -7.29
C LEU A 386 3.85 18.01 -7.89
N GLU A 387 4.97 17.54 -7.33
CA GLU A 387 6.30 17.87 -7.85
C GLU A 387 6.55 17.29 -9.26
N VAL A 388 6.04 16.08 -9.55
CA VAL A 388 6.06 15.52 -10.91
C VAL A 388 5.25 16.39 -11.86
N LEU A 389 4.08 16.87 -11.46
CA LEU A 389 3.27 17.73 -12.31
C LEU A 389 3.92 19.09 -12.59
N ASP A 390 4.72 19.61 -11.65
CA ASP A 390 5.50 20.83 -11.89
C ASP A 390 6.53 20.66 -13.02
N HIS A 391 6.95 19.43 -13.36
CA HIS A 391 7.83 19.15 -14.50
C HIS A 391 7.09 18.99 -15.83
N VAL A 392 5.80 18.66 -15.82
CA VAL A 392 4.98 18.50 -17.04
C VAL A 392 4.15 19.74 -17.37
N ARG A 393 3.98 20.65 -16.39
CA ARG A 393 3.23 21.90 -16.56
C ARG A 393 3.89 22.78 -17.61
N THR A 394 3.25 22.88 -18.76
CA THR A 394 3.33 24.03 -19.66
C THR A 394 2.30 25.06 -19.18
N ASP A 395 2.59 26.36 -19.32
CA ASP A 395 1.77 27.45 -18.77
C ASP A 395 0.42 27.56 -19.51
N ASN A 396 -0.51 26.65 -19.16
CA ASN A 396 -1.75 26.40 -19.90
C ASN A 396 -2.97 27.09 -19.26
N GLY A 397 -2.74 27.98 -18.28
CA GLY A 397 -3.80 28.67 -17.53
C GLY A 397 -4.49 27.81 -16.45
N ILE A 398 -4.04 26.58 -16.22
CA ILE A 398 -4.58 25.68 -15.18
C ILE A 398 -4.07 26.11 -13.80
N ARG A 399 -4.96 26.65 -12.97
CA ARG A 399 -4.64 27.06 -11.59
C ARG A 399 -4.49 25.86 -10.67
N ARG A 400 -3.47 25.91 -9.80
CA ARG A 400 -3.21 24.90 -8.78
C ARG A 400 -3.98 25.25 -7.52
N GLU A 401 -4.97 24.44 -7.15
CA GLU A 401 -5.63 24.55 -5.85
C GLU A 401 -4.98 23.55 -4.88
N LEU A 402 -4.04 24.04 -4.07
CA LEU A 402 -3.28 23.22 -3.13
C LEU A 402 -4.08 22.77 -1.89
N ASP A 403 -5.19 23.47 -1.62
CA ASP A 403 -6.02 23.33 -0.42
C ASP A 403 -7.25 22.44 -0.63
N GLU A 404 -7.48 21.94 -1.84
CA GLU A 404 -8.60 21.03 -2.13
C GLU A 404 -8.35 19.64 -1.51
N GLN A 405 -9.41 19.04 -0.97
CA GLN A 405 -9.38 17.68 -0.40
C GLN A 405 -9.09 16.65 -1.49
N VAL A 406 -8.27 15.65 -1.16
CA VAL A 406 -8.01 14.52 -2.07
C VAL A 406 -9.17 13.54 -2.03
N PHE A 407 -9.69 13.26 -0.84
CA PHE A 407 -10.75 12.27 -0.64
C PHE A 407 -12.11 12.95 -0.48
N SER A 408 -13.03 12.59 -1.36
CA SER A 408 -14.43 12.98 -1.23
C SER A 408 -15.02 12.30 0.03
N PRO A 409 -15.81 13.00 0.85
CA PRO A 409 -16.46 12.39 2.01
C PRO A 409 -17.52 11.37 1.59
N ALA A 410 -17.94 10.53 2.53
CA ALA A 410 -19.10 9.66 2.34
C ALA A 410 -20.39 10.47 2.15
N SER A 411 -21.38 9.89 1.47
CA SER A 411 -22.71 10.49 1.37
C SER A 411 -23.30 10.71 2.77
N ALA A 412 -24.13 11.74 2.91
CA ALA A 412 -24.73 12.13 4.20
C ALA A 412 -25.86 11.18 4.65
N MET A 413 -25.60 9.87 4.60
CA MET A 413 -26.50 8.80 4.96
C MET A 413 -26.36 8.43 6.45
N ALA A 414 -27.46 8.01 7.06
CA ALA A 414 -27.44 7.44 8.41
C ALA A 414 -26.86 6.02 8.40
N ARG A 415 -26.01 5.69 9.38
CA ARG A 415 -25.46 4.34 9.55
C ARG A 415 -26.58 3.28 9.57
N PRO A 416 -26.53 2.25 8.71
CA PRO A 416 -27.45 1.12 8.78
C PRO A 416 -27.37 0.39 10.13
N ASN A 417 -28.53 0.01 10.70
CA ASN A 417 -28.60 -0.67 12.00
C ASN A 417 -27.85 -2.01 12.03
N ALA A 418 -27.70 -2.67 10.88
CA ALA A 418 -26.99 -3.94 10.75
C ALA A 418 -25.47 -3.81 10.95
N LEU A 419 -24.91 -2.59 10.86
CA LEU A 419 -23.48 -2.35 10.92
C LEU A 419 -23.07 -1.80 12.27
N THR A 420 -21.91 -2.22 12.79
CA THR A 420 -21.29 -1.56 13.95
C THR A 420 -20.78 -0.14 13.59
N ALA A 421 -20.50 0.68 14.60
CA ALA A 421 -19.95 2.01 14.37
C ALA A 421 -18.58 1.95 13.67
N TRP A 422 -17.78 0.95 14.02
CA TRP A 422 -16.48 0.67 13.39
C TRP A 422 -16.63 0.28 11.92
N GLN A 423 -17.48 -0.71 11.62
CA GLN A 423 -17.72 -1.13 10.23
C GLN A 423 -18.23 0.02 9.37
N TRP A 424 -19.13 0.85 9.89
CA TRP A 424 -19.60 2.04 9.17
C TRP A 424 -18.49 3.03 8.87
N GLN A 425 -17.69 3.39 9.87
CA GLN A 425 -16.56 4.30 9.67
C GLN A 425 -15.56 3.75 8.64
N ARG A 426 -15.22 2.45 8.73
CA ARG A 426 -14.36 1.77 7.76
C ARG A 426 -14.91 1.86 6.34
N LEU A 427 -16.18 1.51 6.13
CA LEU A 427 -16.81 1.59 4.80
C LEU A 427 -16.85 3.02 4.27
N CYS A 428 -17.15 4.01 5.11
CA CYS A 428 -17.11 5.42 4.73
C CYS A 428 -15.70 5.86 4.31
N GLY A 429 -14.65 5.46 5.03
CA GLY A 429 -13.27 5.76 4.65
C GLY A 429 -12.84 5.05 3.37
N HIS A 430 -13.17 3.76 3.24
CA HIS A 430 -12.77 2.91 2.10
C HIS A 430 -13.43 3.32 0.79
N TYR A 431 -14.72 3.65 0.82
CA TYR A 431 -15.56 3.84 -0.38
C TYR A 431 -16.14 5.23 -0.52
N GLY A 432 -16.14 6.05 0.55
CA GLY A 432 -16.58 7.44 0.57
C GLY A 432 -17.87 7.66 -0.21
N SER A 433 -17.83 8.48 -1.26
CA SER A 433 -19.03 8.80 -2.05
C SER A 433 -19.75 7.58 -2.67
N ARG A 434 -19.07 6.42 -2.77
CA ARG A 434 -19.61 5.16 -3.30
C ARG A 434 -20.14 4.21 -2.21
N VAL A 435 -20.13 4.61 -0.94
CA VAL A 435 -20.51 3.72 0.17
C VAL A 435 -21.94 3.18 0.03
N GLU A 436 -22.87 3.99 -0.46
CA GLU A 436 -24.27 3.59 -0.69
C GLU A 436 -24.37 2.47 -1.73
N GLU A 437 -23.68 2.62 -2.87
CA GLU A 437 -23.60 1.57 -3.90
C GLU A 437 -23.00 0.27 -3.37
N VAL A 438 -22.04 0.36 -2.43
CA VAL A 438 -21.46 -0.82 -1.77
C VAL A 438 -22.50 -1.51 -0.89
N LEU A 439 -23.27 -0.76 -0.10
CA LEU A 439 -24.30 -1.33 0.76
C LEU A 439 -25.40 -2.04 -0.05
N GLU A 440 -25.75 -1.50 -1.22
CA GLU A 440 -26.77 -2.06 -2.11
C GLU A 440 -26.26 -3.24 -2.94
N ALA A 441 -24.94 -3.45 -3.02
CA ALA A 441 -24.36 -4.45 -3.90
C ALA A 441 -24.65 -5.89 -3.46
N GLY A 442 -24.83 -6.14 -2.15
CA GLY A 442 -25.04 -7.48 -1.62
C GLY A 442 -25.30 -7.53 -0.10
N PRO A 443 -25.28 -8.72 0.52
CA PRO A 443 -25.55 -8.87 1.94
C PRO A 443 -24.52 -8.18 2.84
N LEU A 444 -24.99 -7.52 3.90
CA LEU A 444 -24.15 -6.92 4.95
C LEU A 444 -23.67 -7.95 5.98
N MET A 445 -23.19 -9.10 5.49
CA MET A 445 -22.70 -10.21 6.31
C MET A 445 -21.17 -10.24 6.28
N PRO A 446 -20.49 -10.21 7.44
CA PRO A 446 -19.03 -10.37 7.50
C PRO A 446 -18.57 -11.77 7.06
N ILE A 447 -17.38 -11.84 6.49
CA ILE A 447 -16.78 -13.08 6.01
C ILE A 447 -15.81 -13.62 7.07
N GLY A 448 -16.12 -14.79 7.62
CA GLY A 448 -15.39 -15.39 8.73
C GLY A 448 -15.36 -14.48 9.96
N HIS A 449 -14.16 -14.21 10.46
CA HIS A 449 -13.94 -13.32 11.59
C HIS A 449 -13.46 -11.92 11.17
N THR A 450 -13.48 -11.61 9.87
CA THR A 450 -13.06 -10.30 9.34
C THR A 450 -14.20 -9.30 9.37
N ASP A 451 -13.88 -8.01 9.24
CA ASP A 451 -14.86 -6.94 9.03
C ASP A 451 -15.26 -6.76 7.54
N THR A 452 -14.69 -7.54 6.62
CA THR A 452 -15.04 -7.49 5.20
C THR A 452 -16.42 -8.09 4.98
N LEU A 453 -17.31 -7.32 4.35
CA LEU A 453 -18.68 -7.75 4.05
C LEU A 453 -18.78 -8.43 2.68
N LEU A 454 -19.76 -9.33 2.51
CA LEU A 454 -20.12 -9.87 1.19
C LEU A 454 -20.51 -8.77 0.18
N ALA A 455 -21.17 -7.71 0.65
CA ALA A 455 -21.51 -6.55 -0.18
C ALA A 455 -20.26 -5.88 -0.80
N GLU A 456 -19.17 -5.76 -0.03
CA GLU A 456 -17.89 -5.23 -0.52
C GLU A 456 -17.32 -6.10 -1.64
N LEU A 457 -17.35 -7.43 -1.52
CA LEU A 457 -16.88 -8.33 -2.57
C LEU A 457 -17.66 -8.14 -3.88
N VAL A 458 -18.99 -8.11 -3.79
CA VAL A 458 -19.84 -7.96 -4.97
C VAL A 458 -19.58 -6.61 -5.63
N TRP A 459 -19.46 -5.55 -4.85
CA TRP A 459 -19.12 -4.23 -5.36
C TRP A 459 -17.72 -4.20 -5.97
N SER A 460 -16.71 -4.79 -5.34
CA SER A 460 -15.34 -4.87 -5.84
C SER A 460 -15.25 -5.61 -7.18
N CYS A 461 -15.93 -6.75 -7.30
CA CYS A 461 -16.03 -7.49 -8.56
C CYS A 461 -16.66 -6.63 -9.67
N ARG A 462 -17.52 -5.67 -9.29
CA ARG A 462 -18.19 -4.76 -10.20
C ARG A 462 -17.40 -3.48 -10.52
N ASN A 463 -16.61 -2.97 -9.61
CA ASN A 463 -16.14 -1.58 -9.76
C ASN A 463 -14.62 -1.47 -9.73
N GLU A 464 -13.91 -2.53 -9.36
CA GLU A 464 -12.48 -2.46 -9.10
C GLU A 464 -11.63 -3.33 -10.02
N ARG A 465 -12.11 -3.61 -11.25
CA ARG A 465 -11.34 -4.25 -12.33
C ARG A 465 -10.56 -5.51 -11.91
N ILE A 466 -11.28 -6.50 -11.40
CA ILE A 466 -10.70 -7.79 -11.02
C ILE A 466 -10.39 -8.60 -12.29
N GLY A 467 -9.10 -8.85 -12.56
CA GLY A 467 -8.62 -9.72 -13.62
C GLY A 467 -8.37 -11.16 -13.14
N HIS A 468 -7.88 -11.28 -11.90
CA HIS A 468 -7.62 -12.56 -11.24
C HIS A 468 -8.20 -12.61 -9.82
N LEU A 469 -8.47 -13.81 -9.31
CA LEU A 469 -9.07 -13.98 -7.97
C LEU A 469 -8.14 -13.44 -6.87
N ASP A 470 -6.83 -13.46 -7.13
CA ASP A 470 -5.82 -12.91 -6.22
C ASP A 470 -5.92 -11.38 -6.06
N ASP A 471 -6.47 -10.64 -7.02
CA ASP A 471 -6.79 -9.19 -6.90
C ASP A 471 -7.80 -8.96 -5.78
N LEU A 472 -8.85 -9.77 -5.79
CA LEU A 472 -9.97 -9.67 -4.87
C LEU A 472 -9.53 -10.06 -3.46
N LEU A 473 -8.89 -11.22 -3.33
CA LEU A 473 -8.58 -11.82 -2.03
C LEU A 473 -7.34 -11.23 -1.35
N LEU A 474 -6.33 -10.78 -2.11
CA LEU A 474 -5.10 -10.23 -1.53
C LEU A 474 -5.09 -8.70 -1.47
N ARG A 475 -5.82 -8.00 -2.34
CA ARG A 475 -5.73 -6.53 -2.46
C ARG A 475 -7.04 -5.79 -2.18
N ARG A 476 -8.20 -6.25 -2.67
CA ARG A 476 -9.47 -5.58 -2.37
C ARG A 476 -9.99 -5.84 -0.96
N THR A 477 -9.87 -7.08 -0.50
CA THR A 477 -10.53 -7.54 0.74
C THR A 477 -9.59 -8.06 1.82
N ARG A 478 -8.33 -8.34 1.46
CA ARG A 478 -7.29 -8.88 2.33
C ARG A 478 -7.62 -10.23 2.98
N LEU A 479 -8.69 -10.91 2.56
CA LEU A 479 -9.07 -12.22 3.09
C LEU A 479 -7.92 -13.23 3.03
N GLY A 480 -7.10 -13.19 1.97
CA GLY A 480 -5.93 -14.06 1.88
C GLY A 480 -4.83 -13.78 2.90
N LEU A 481 -4.79 -12.59 3.51
CA LEU A 481 -3.85 -12.27 4.59
C LEU A 481 -4.46 -12.53 5.98
N LEU A 482 -5.78 -12.38 6.10
CA LEU A 482 -6.49 -12.34 7.38
C LEU A 482 -7.11 -13.68 7.78
N LEU A 483 -7.48 -14.53 6.82
CA LEU A 483 -8.08 -15.82 7.09
C LEU A 483 -7.05 -16.97 7.00
N PRO A 484 -7.19 -18.00 7.86
CA PRO A 484 -6.40 -19.23 7.74
C PRO A 484 -6.50 -19.85 6.35
N GLU A 485 -5.42 -20.50 5.92
CA GLU A 485 -5.30 -21.14 4.59
C GLU A 485 -5.65 -20.20 3.42
N GLY A 486 -5.41 -18.89 3.60
CA GLY A 486 -5.73 -17.86 2.62
C GLY A 486 -7.22 -17.74 2.35
N GLY A 487 -8.08 -18.16 3.27
CA GLY A 487 -9.53 -18.17 3.07
C GLY A 487 -10.03 -19.27 2.14
N ALA A 488 -9.23 -20.31 1.85
CA ALA A 488 -9.65 -21.45 1.04
C ALA A 488 -11.00 -22.08 1.46
N PRO A 489 -11.33 -22.21 2.77
CA PRO A 489 -12.64 -22.74 3.19
C PRO A 489 -13.84 -21.88 2.76
N TRP A 490 -13.63 -20.62 2.39
CA TRP A 490 -14.69 -19.70 2.00
C TRP A 490 -14.95 -19.70 0.49
N LEU A 491 -14.09 -20.29 -0.34
CA LEU A 491 -14.15 -20.14 -1.80
C LEU A 491 -15.49 -20.54 -2.41
N GLU A 492 -16.16 -21.59 -1.92
CA GLU A 492 -17.49 -21.97 -2.42
C GLU A 492 -18.57 -20.93 -2.07
N VAL A 493 -18.54 -20.37 -0.85
CA VAL A 493 -19.44 -19.28 -0.48
C VAL A 493 -19.14 -18.04 -1.34
N LEU A 494 -17.86 -17.71 -1.54
CA LEU A 494 -17.45 -16.56 -2.34
C LEU A 494 -17.89 -16.69 -3.80
N ARG A 495 -17.89 -17.90 -4.35
CA ARG A 495 -18.33 -18.19 -5.72
C ARG A 495 -19.74 -17.70 -5.98
N GLU A 496 -20.67 -17.95 -5.05
CA GLU A 496 -22.08 -17.57 -5.16
C GLU A 496 -22.27 -16.07 -5.42
N TYR A 497 -21.38 -15.25 -4.84
CA TYR A 497 -21.45 -13.79 -4.91
C TYR A 497 -20.53 -13.19 -5.97
N CYS A 498 -19.42 -13.84 -6.31
CA CYS A 498 -18.38 -13.25 -7.15
C CYS A 498 -18.44 -13.71 -8.61
N GLN A 499 -18.81 -14.96 -8.88
CA GLN A 499 -18.68 -15.56 -10.21
C GLN A 499 -19.48 -14.80 -11.28
N THR A 500 -20.76 -14.51 -11.01
CA THR A 500 -21.63 -13.81 -11.96
C THR A 500 -21.22 -12.34 -12.16
N PRO A 501 -20.92 -11.55 -11.10
CA PRO A 501 -20.41 -10.19 -11.24
C PRO A 501 -19.07 -10.06 -11.99
N LEU A 502 -18.20 -11.06 -11.88
CA LEU A 502 -16.94 -11.15 -12.64
C LEU A 502 -17.15 -11.60 -14.10
N GLY A 503 -18.33 -12.16 -14.40
CA GLY A 503 -18.62 -12.72 -15.72
C GLY A 503 -17.76 -13.94 -16.03
N TRP A 504 -17.40 -14.72 -15.00
CA TRP A 504 -16.65 -15.96 -15.14
C TRP A 504 -17.60 -17.14 -15.19
N ASP A 505 -17.23 -18.18 -15.94
CA ASP A 505 -17.90 -19.48 -15.90
C ASP A 505 -17.27 -20.38 -14.83
N ASP A 506 -17.76 -21.62 -14.74
CA ASP A 506 -17.29 -22.61 -13.76
C ASP A 506 -15.83 -23.00 -13.99
N ALA A 507 -15.43 -23.15 -15.25
CA ALA A 507 -14.07 -23.54 -15.62
C ALA A 507 -13.07 -22.44 -15.22
N ARG A 508 -13.38 -21.18 -15.53
CA ARG A 508 -12.57 -20.02 -15.15
C ARG A 508 -12.50 -19.87 -13.63
N TRP A 509 -13.62 -20.04 -12.91
CA TRP A 509 -13.61 -19.98 -11.46
C TRP A 509 -12.68 -21.02 -10.84
N GLN A 510 -12.72 -22.26 -11.32
CA GLN A 510 -11.83 -23.33 -10.81
C GLN A 510 -10.36 -23.11 -11.18
N GLN A 511 -10.09 -22.59 -12.38
CA GLN A 511 -8.73 -22.18 -12.80
C GLN A 511 -8.18 -21.10 -11.85
N GLU A 512 -8.97 -20.07 -11.58
CA GLU A 512 -8.58 -18.96 -10.70
C GLU A 512 -8.44 -19.39 -9.24
N CYS A 513 -9.28 -20.31 -8.75
CA CYS A 513 -9.11 -20.92 -7.43
C CYS A 513 -7.79 -21.69 -7.33
N THR A 514 -7.43 -22.44 -8.37
CA THR A 514 -6.18 -23.21 -8.41
C THR A 514 -4.98 -22.26 -8.40
N ARG A 515 -4.96 -21.29 -9.33
CA ARG A 515 -3.94 -20.25 -9.43
C ARG A 515 -3.77 -19.49 -8.11
N TYR A 516 -4.87 -19.06 -7.49
CA TYR A 516 -4.84 -18.33 -6.22
C TYR A 516 -4.21 -19.17 -5.10
N ARG A 517 -4.61 -20.44 -4.97
CA ARG A 517 -4.09 -21.32 -3.90
C ARG A 517 -2.60 -21.60 -4.09
N GLU A 518 -2.15 -21.79 -5.31
CA GLU A 518 -0.72 -21.95 -5.64
C GLU A 518 0.07 -20.69 -5.28
N LEU A 519 -0.41 -19.52 -5.69
CA LEU A 519 0.20 -18.23 -5.37
C LEU A 519 0.28 -18.01 -3.86
N TRP A 520 -0.83 -18.23 -3.16
CA TRP A 520 -0.90 -18.03 -1.71
C TRP A 520 0.09 -18.94 -0.97
N ARG A 521 0.12 -20.23 -1.31
CA ARG A 521 1.07 -21.19 -0.72
C ARG A 521 2.52 -20.84 -1.03
N ALA A 522 2.81 -20.33 -2.23
CA ALA A 522 4.17 -20.03 -2.65
C ALA A 522 4.71 -18.71 -2.07
N SER A 523 3.85 -17.73 -1.79
CA SER A 523 4.29 -16.36 -1.52
C SER A 523 3.72 -15.69 -0.27
N TYR A 524 2.62 -16.21 0.27
CA TYR A 524 1.91 -15.64 1.43
C TYR A 524 1.77 -16.62 2.60
N HIS A 525 2.31 -17.83 2.45
CA HIS A 525 2.39 -18.84 3.49
C HIS A 525 3.81 -18.94 4.06
N LEU A 526 4.02 -19.87 4.99
CA LEU A 526 5.32 -20.23 5.53
C LEU A 526 6.25 -20.74 4.41
N PRO A 527 7.55 -20.37 4.44
CA PRO A 527 8.52 -20.96 3.54
C PRO A 527 8.62 -22.48 3.78
N PRO A 528 8.88 -23.28 2.73
CA PRO A 528 9.06 -24.73 2.89
C PRO A 528 10.19 -25.05 3.88
N GLU A 529 10.11 -26.20 4.54
CA GLU A 529 11.18 -26.68 5.41
C GLU A 529 12.49 -26.82 4.62
N SER A 530 13.60 -26.44 5.26
CA SER A 530 14.94 -26.54 4.65
C SER A 530 15.24 -28.01 4.30
N GLY A 531 15.10 -28.39 3.03
CA GLY A 531 15.40 -29.74 2.54
C GLY A 531 14.28 -30.48 1.80
N ALA A 532 13.14 -29.83 1.53
CA ALA A 532 12.09 -30.36 0.67
C ALA A 532 12.20 -29.86 -0.78
#